data_AF-A0A099T0Z0-F1
#
_entry.id   AF-A0A099T0Z0-F1
#
_cell.length_a   1.000
_cell.length_b   1.000
_cell.length_c   1.000
_cell.angle_alpha   90.00
_cell.angle_beta   90.00
_cell.angle_gamma   90.00
#
_symmetry.space_group_name_H-M   'P 1'
#
loop_
_entity.id
_entity.type
_entity.pdbx_description
1 polymer ?
#
loop_
_entity_poly.entity_id
_entity_poly.type
_entity_poly.pdbx_seq_one_letter_code
_entity_poly.pdbx_strand_id
1 'polypeptide(L)'
;MVESAILDSFYVMADQFISFIPTLVAVIVLLIVGKFVGKALGSLGSKALDKVGLDDLIDKTSLGGMIKKTGTSTVGMFDAIIRWFIYIIFGVIIIDLLQIQVVADFITQIILFLPLIASALLTLIIGLLVVDFLADLVKNIVKASSVDEKIGKSSIGKGLEAAELTTSSIIAGIVKVFGYIIFILAASNILGLNVVSDFLVSILNYIPNLFAGILILVIGLLAIDFLTDYLAGILEGMEVEGANVWVPLLRGFLALVLILLALDAMLIDTSIFYLLIGPLAWGIAIVVAFKWGIKEVLVAYAKERK
;
A
#
# COMPACT_ATOMS: atom_id res chain seq x y z
N MET A 1 -4.44 -74.80 -0.33
CA MET A 1 -4.64 -73.60 -1.18
C MET A 1 -4.71 -72.31 -0.35
N VAL A 2 -5.38 -72.28 0.81
CA VAL A 2 -5.42 -71.07 1.67
C VAL A 2 -4.11 -70.88 2.46
N GLU A 3 -3.51 -71.97 2.95
CA GLU A 3 -2.25 -71.94 3.71
C GLU A 3 -1.07 -71.39 2.88
N SER A 4 -1.01 -71.72 1.59
CA SER A 4 0.00 -71.17 0.66
C SER A 4 -0.18 -69.67 0.44
N ALA A 5 -1.42 -69.16 0.33
CA ALA A 5 -1.67 -67.73 0.10
C ALA A 5 -1.27 -66.84 1.30
N ILE A 6 -1.42 -67.35 2.54
CA ILE A 6 -0.99 -66.65 3.75
C ILE A 6 0.53 -66.63 3.85
N LEU A 7 1.18 -67.76 3.55
CA LEU A 7 2.64 -67.85 3.53
C LEU A 7 3.24 -66.94 2.44
N ASP A 8 2.66 -66.93 1.24
CA ASP A 8 3.08 -66.04 0.15
C ASP A 8 2.93 -64.56 0.54
N SER A 9 1.84 -64.19 1.21
CA SER A 9 1.65 -62.83 1.73
C SER A 9 2.71 -62.46 2.78
N PHE A 10 3.10 -63.41 3.64
CA PHE A 10 4.16 -63.20 4.63
C PHE A 10 5.53 -63.04 3.97
N TYR A 11 5.85 -63.84 2.95
CA TYR A 11 7.08 -63.69 2.19
C TYR A 11 7.15 -62.34 1.47
N VAL A 12 6.07 -61.89 0.85
CA VAL A 12 6.00 -60.56 0.21
C VAL A 12 6.21 -59.43 1.23
N MET A 13 5.63 -59.53 2.43
CA MET A 13 5.86 -58.54 3.50
C MET A 13 7.30 -58.59 4.03
N ALA A 14 7.89 -59.79 4.16
CA ALA A 14 9.26 -59.96 4.61
C ALA A 14 10.26 -59.38 3.58
N ASP A 15 10.04 -59.61 2.29
CA ASP A 15 10.85 -59.05 1.21
C ASP A 15 10.74 -57.52 1.14
N GLN A 16 9.54 -56.96 1.34
CA GLN A 16 9.35 -55.52 1.49
C GLN A 16 10.10 -54.95 2.70
N PHE A 17 10.09 -55.65 3.83
CA PHE A 17 10.81 -55.22 5.02
C PHE A 17 12.34 -55.27 4.83
N ILE A 18 12.85 -56.35 4.23
CA ILE A 18 14.29 -56.51 3.95
C ILE A 18 14.76 -55.45 2.95
N SER A 19 13.97 -55.17 1.91
CA SER A 19 14.29 -54.13 0.92
C SER A 19 14.20 -52.70 1.48
N PHE A 20 13.53 -52.49 2.62
CA PHE A 20 13.51 -51.20 3.31
C PHE A 20 14.78 -50.93 4.15
N ILE A 21 15.52 -51.97 4.55
CA ILE A 21 16.75 -51.81 5.37
C ILE A 21 17.80 -50.93 4.68
N PRO A 22 18.17 -51.16 3.40
CA PRO A 22 19.09 -50.27 2.68
C PRO A 22 18.64 -48.81 2.67
N THR A 23 17.34 -48.57 2.44
CA THR A 23 16.75 -47.22 2.44
C THR A 23 16.86 -46.56 3.81
N LEU A 24 16.57 -47.28 4.90
CA LEU A 24 16.73 -46.77 6.26
C LEU A 24 18.18 -46.37 6.56
N VAL A 25 19.15 -47.19 6.15
CA VAL A 25 20.58 -46.85 6.31
C VAL A 25 20.91 -45.57 5.55
N ALA A 26 20.45 -45.44 4.30
CA ALA A 26 20.66 -44.22 3.51
C ALA A 26 20.05 -42.98 4.17
N VAL A 27 18.83 -43.09 4.73
CA VAL A 27 18.17 -42.00 5.46
C VAL A 27 18.97 -41.59 6.70
N ILE A 28 19.45 -42.55 7.49
CA ILE A 28 20.27 -42.27 8.69
C ILE A 28 21.55 -41.54 8.28
N VAL A 29 22.23 -41.99 7.23
CA VAL A 29 23.43 -41.34 6.71
C VAL A 29 23.12 -39.90 6.26
N LEU A 30 22.04 -39.69 5.52
CA LEU A 30 21.63 -38.36 5.07
C LEU A 30 21.29 -37.42 6.22
N LEU A 31 20.65 -37.90 7.29
CA LEU A 31 20.38 -37.09 8.49
C LEU A 31 21.69 -36.62 9.17
N ILE A 32 22.68 -37.50 9.26
CA ILE A 32 23.99 -37.17 9.85
C ILE A 32 24.71 -36.15 8.97
N VAL A 33 24.76 -36.39 7.65
CA VAL A 33 25.40 -35.47 6.69
C VAL A 33 24.70 -34.12 6.69
N GLY A 34 23.36 -34.09 6.64
CA GLY A 34 22.58 -32.86 6.63
C GLY A 34 22.83 -31.99 7.86
N LYS A 35 22.95 -32.60 9.05
CA LYS A 35 23.29 -31.89 10.28
C LYS A 35 24.68 -31.24 10.22
N PHE A 36 25.63 -31.95 9.62
CA PHE A 36 27.00 -31.46 9.46
C PHE A 36 27.08 -30.32 8.43
N VAL A 37 26.53 -30.56 7.24
CA VAL A 37 26.53 -29.60 6.12
C VAL A 37 25.76 -28.33 6.49
N GLY A 38 24.61 -28.46 7.16
CA GLY A 38 23.83 -27.30 7.61
C GLY A 38 24.63 -26.41 8.55
N LYS A 39 25.29 -26.99 9.56
CA LYS A 39 26.17 -26.24 10.47
C LYS A 39 27.33 -25.58 9.74
N ALA A 40 27.98 -26.30 8.82
CA ALA A 40 29.10 -25.76 8.06
C ALA A 40 28.68 -24.57 7.20
N LEU A 41 27.64 -24.73 6.39
CA LEU A 41 27.14 -23.68 5.49
C LEU A 41 26.54 -22.49 6.25
N GLY A 42 25.78 -22.74 7.32
CA GLY A 42 25.26 -21.66 8.18
C GLY A 42 26.38 -20.80 8.75
N SER A 43 27.44 -21.44 9.26
CA SER A 43 28.61 -20.74 9.82
C SER A 43 29.44 -20.00 8.77
N LEU A 44 29.47 -20.47 7.52
CA LEU A 44 30.17 -19.81 6.43
C LEU A 44 29.37 -18.62 5.90
N GLY A 45 28.06 -18.83 5.69
CA GLY A 45 27.15 -17.78 5.23
C GLY A 45 27.06 -16.64 6.23
N SER A 46 26.95 -16.94 7.53
CA SER A 46 26.91 -15.90 8.56
C SER A 46 28.17 -15.04 8.59
N LYS A 47 29.36 -15.65 8.49
CA LYS A 47 30.63 -14.92 8.38
C LYS A 47 30.70 -14.03 7.13
N ALA A 48 30.13 -14.48 6.01
CA ALA A 48 30.08 -13.67 4.80
C ALA A 48 29.14 -12.47 4.98
N LEU A 49 27.96 -12.66 5.58
CA LEU A 49 26.98 -11.60 5.84
C LEU A 49 27.49 -10.58 6.87
N ASP A 50 28.20 -11.05 7.90
CA ASP A 50 28.88 -10.21 8.88
C ASP A 50 29.92 -9.32 8.20
N LYS A 51 30.73 -9.90 7.29
CA LYS A 51 31.75 -9.16 6.53
C LYS A 51 31.16 -8.09 5.59
N VAL A 52 29.91 -8.25 5.16
CA VAL A 52 29.18 -7.28 4.33
C VAL A 52 28.54 -6.17 5.19
N GLY A 53 28.56 -6.29 6.52
CA GLY A 53 27.98 -5.31 7.44
C GLY A 53 26.45 -5.36 7.46
N LEU A 54 25.86 -6.54 7.23
CA LEU A 54 24.40 -6.69 7.18
C LEU A 54 23.72 -6.27 8.50
N ASP A 55 24.35 -6.56 9.64
CA ASP A 55 23.86 -6.14 10.96
C ASP A 55 23.74 -4.60 11.02
N ASP A 56 24.78 -3.86 10.60
CA ASP A 56 24.78 -2.39 10.62
C ASP A 56 23.77 -1.75 9.66
N LEU A 57 23.47 -2.43 8.55
CA LEU A 57 22.48 -1.98 7.57
C LEU A 57 21.06 -2.17 8.07
N ILE A 58 20.77 -3.33 8.69
CA ILE A 58 19.41 -3.67 9.15
C ILE A 58 19.11 -3.06 10.51
N ASP A 59 20.10 -2.87 11.38
CA ASP A 59 19.95 -2.25 12.70
C ASP A 59 19.49 -0.78 12.65
N LYS A 60 19.75 -0.09 11.54
CA LYS A 60 19.27 1.28 11.30
C LYS A 60 17.80 1.35 10.90
N THR A 61 17.18 0.20 10.64
CA THR A 61 15.77 0.11 10.23
C THR A 61 14.87 -0.31 11.39
N SER A 62 13.57 -0.08 11.24
CA SER A 62 12.56 -0.57 12.21
C SER A 62 12.57 -2.10 12.38
N LEU A 63 13.03 -2.84 11.36
CA LEU A 63 13.20 -4.29 11.38
C LEU A 63 14.32 -4.74 12.33
N GLY A 64 15.48 -4.08 12.31
CA GLY A 64 16.59 -4.42 13.22
C GLY A 64 16.21 -4.25 14.69
N GLY A 65 15.41 -3.21 15.00
CA GLY A 65 14.85 -3.01 16.33
C GLY A 65 13.90 -4.12 16.79
N MET A 66 13.18 -4.78 15.87
CA MET A 66 12.34 -5.94 16.17
C MET A 66 13.16 -7.23 16.34
N ILE A 67 14.20 -7.42 15.51
CA ILE A 67 15.08 -8.60 15.59
C ILE A 67 15.88 -8.58 16.90
N LYS A 68 16.42 -7.42 17.31
CA LYS A 68 17.14 -7.31 18.61
C LYS A 68 16.26 -7.67 19.81
N LYS A 69 14.95 -7.42 19.74
CA LYS A 69 13.99 -7.79 20.80
C LYS A 69 13.82 -9.30 20.95
N THR A 70 14.11 -10.10 19.92
CA THR A 70 14.06 -11.56 20.01
C THR A 70 15.36 -12.17 20.57
N GLY A 71 16.35 -11.34 20.92
CA GLY A 71 17.60 -11.77 21.55
C GLY A 71 18.63 -12.35 20.57
N THR A 72 18.45 -12.14 19.26
CA THR A 72 19.39 -12.59 18.22
C THR A 72 19.90 -11.42 17.38
N SER A 73 21.08 -11.55 16.76
CA SER A 73 21.55 -10.58 15.76
C SER A 73 20.92 -10.88 14.40
N THR A 74 20.94 -9.92 13.48
CA THR A 74 20.40 -10.13 12.15
C THR A 74 21.18 -11.24 11.44
N VAL A 75 22.51 -11.21 11.51
CA VAL A 75 23.39 -12.28 11.00
C VAL A 75 23.08 -13.64 11.66
N GLY A 76 22.80 -13.66 12.97
CA GLY A 76 22.41 -14.88 13.70
C GLY A 76 21.07 -15.47 13.23
N MET A 77 20.11 -14.60 12.88
CA MET A 77 18.86 -15.01 12.27
C MET A 77 19.10 -15.66 10.90
N PHE A 78 19.96 -15.06 10.07
CA PHE A 78 20.32 -15.64 8.77
C PHE A 78 21.05 -16.98 8.89
N ASP A 79 21.96 -17.14 9.86
CA ASP A 79 22.59 -18.44 10.18
C ASP A 79 21.53 -19.53 10.49
N ALA A 80 20.55 -19.19 11.35
CA ALA A 80 19.46 -20.10 11.67
C ALA A 80 18.64 -20.47 10.43
N ILE A 81 18.29 -19.48 9.60
CA ILE A 81 17.55 -19.69 8.34
C ILE A 81 18.33 -20.60 7.39
N ILE A 82 19.63 -20.33 7.18
CA ILE A 82 20.48 -21.14 6.29
C ILE A 82 20.54 -22.59 6.79
N ARG A 83 20.77 -22.82 8.09
CA ARG A 83 20.76 -24.17 8.66
C ARG A 83 19.45 -24.89 8.43
N TRP A 84 18.33 -24.22 8.74
CA TRP A 84 17.01 -24.79 8.62
C TRP A 84 16.69 -25.13 7.16
N PHE A 85 17.10 -24.27 6.23
CA PHE A 85 16.97 -24.52 4.80
C PHE A 85 17.76 -25.75 4.34
N ILE A 86 19.02 -25.90 4.79
CA ILE A 86 19.80 -27.10 4.50
C ILE A 86 19.11 -28.35 5.06
N TYR A 87 18.58 -28.30 6.29
CA TYR A 87 17.85 -29.44 6.86
C TYR A 87 16.60 -29.80 6.06
N ILE A 88 15.88 -28.80 5.54
CA ILE A 88 14.75 -29.03 4.63
C ILE A 88 15.24 -29.74 3.37
N ILE A 89 16.32 -29.28 2.72
CA ILE A 89 16.88 -29.92 1.52
C ILE A 89 17.18 -31.39 1.77
N PHE A 90 17.90 -31.71 2.86
CA PHE A 90 18.19 -33.11 3.19
C PHE A 90 16.92 -33.89 3.52
N GLY A 91 15.93 -33.25 4.16
CA GLY A 91 14.59 -33.79 4.34
C GLY A 91 13.92 -34.17 3.02
N VAL A 92 14.04 -33.36 1.97
CA VAL A 92 13.53 -33.69 0.62
C VAL A 92 14.19 -34.92 0.06
N ILE A 93 15.53 -34.96 0.11
CA ILE A 93 16.29 -36.09 -0.43
C ILE A 93 15.87 -37.38 0.29
N ILE A 94 15.63 -37.31 1.59
CA ILE A 94 15.10 -38.42 2.39
C ILE A 94 13.68 -38.81 1.95
N ILE A 95 12.79 -37.85 1.79
CA ILE A 95 11.40 -38.07 1.37
C ILE A 95 11.32 -38.69 -0.04
N ASP A 96 12.18 -38.22 -0.95
CA ASP A 96 12.33 -38.75 -2.31
C ASP A 96 12.86 -40.20 -2.27
N LEU A 97 13.86 -40.47 -1.42
CA LEU A 97 14.33 -41.84 -1.13
C LEU A 97 13.24 -42.76 -0.58
N LEU A 98 12.31 -42.21 0.21
CA LEU A 98 11.14 -42.92 0.74
C LEU A 98 10.00 -43.04 -0.29
N GLN A 99 10.18 -42.50 -1.50
CA GLN A 99 9.24 -42.52 -2.62
C GLN A 99 7.86 -41.93 -2.30
N ILE A 100 7.81 -40.91 -1.43
CA ILE A 100 6.56 -40.19 -1.12
C ILE A 100 6.39 -39.04 -2.12
N GLN A 101 5.99 -39.38 -3.34
CA GLN A 101 5.96 -38.48 -4.50
C GLN A 101 5.28 -37.13 -4.22
N VAL A 102 4.12 -37.14 -3.56
CA VAL A 102 3.35 -35.92 -3.25
C VAL A 102 4.16 -34.94 -2.40
N VAL A 103 4.96 -35.45 -1.47
CA VAL A 103 5.77 -34.60 -0.59
C VAL A 103 7.02 -34.12 -1.35
N ALA A 104 7.63 -34.94 -2.19
CA ALA A 104 8.76 -34.54 -3.03
C ALA A 104 8.42 -33.36 -3.97
N ASP A 105 7.25 -33.42 -4.63
CA ASP A 105 6.78 -32.36 -5.52
C ASP A 105 6.52 -31.05 -4.74
N PHE A 106 5.88 -31.16 -3.57
CA PHE A 106 5.62 -30.01 -2.71
C PHE A 106 6.92 -29.33 -2.23
N ILE A 107 7.93 -30.08 -1.79
CA ILE A 107 9.18 -29.44 -1.35
C ILE A 107 9.98 -28.90 -2.55
N THR A 108 9.91 -29.55 -3.72
CA THR A 108 10.53 -29.00 -4.94
C THR A 108 9.98 -27.60 -5.24
N GLN A 109 8.66 -27.39 -5.11
CA GLN A 109 8.06 -26.06 -5.23
C GLN A 109 8.59 -25.07 -4.18
N ILE A 110 8.76 -25.49 -2.93
CA ILE A 110 9.34 -24.64 -1.86
C ILE A 110 10.79 -24.26 -2.19
N ILE A 111 11.60 -25.19 -2.69
CA ILE A 111 13.00 -24.93 -3.06
C ILE A 111 13.06 -23.92 -4.20
N LEU A 112 12.20 -24.05 -5.21
CA LEU A 112 12.13 -23.10 -6.33
C LEU A 112 11.62 -21.71 -5.90
N PHE A 113 10.84 -21.63 -4.83
CA PHE A 113 10.36 -20.38 -4.27
C PHE A 113 11.44 -19.61 -3.49
N LEU A 114 12.46 -20.29 -2.95
CA LEU A 114 13.51 -19.63 -2.16
C LEU A 114 14.34 -18.61 -2.95
N PRO A 115 14.82 -18.91 -4.18
CA PRO A 115 15.49 -17.93 -5.03
C PRO A 115 14.62 -16.69 -5.30
N LEU A 116 13.31 -16.87 -5.45
CA LEU A 116 12.36 -15.75 -5.64
C LEU A 116 12.26 -14.89 -4.38
N ILE A 117 12.12 -15.52 -3.20
CA ILE A 117 12.15 -14.79 -1.92
C ILE A 117 13.46 -14.02 -1.77
N ALA A 118 14.60 -14.67 -2.01
CA ALA A 118 15.91 -14.01 -1.89
C ALA A 118 16.04 -12.82 -2.86
N SER A 119 15.57 -12.98 -4.10
CA SER A 119 15.60 -11.93 -5.12
C SER A 119 14.67 -10.76 -4.77
N ALA A 120 13.48 -11.04 -4.23
CA ALA A 120 12.53 -10.03 -3.77
C ALA A 120 13.07 -9.27 -2.55
N LEU A 121 13.64 -9.96 -1.57
CA LEU A 121 14.29 -9.35 -0.41
C LEU A 121 15.47 -8.48 -0.83
N LEU A 122 16.32 -8.98 -1.73
CA LEU A 122 17.44 -8.21 -2.28
C LEU A 122 16.94 -6.94 -2.98
N THR A 123 15.87 -7.06 -3.79
CA THR A 123 15.23 -5.94 -4.47
C THR A 123 14.71 -4.90 -3.48
N LEU A 124 14.07 -5.32 -2.38
CA LEU A 124 13.61 -4.42 -1.32
C LEU A 124 14.77 -3.72 -0.62
N ILE A 125 15.83 -4.46 -0.26
CA ILE A 125 17.00 -3.89 0.43
C ILE A 125 17.69 -2.83 -0.45
N ILE A 126 17.96 -3.17 -1.71
CA ILE A 126 18.52 -2.23 -2.70
C ILE A 126 17.58 -1.04 -2.86
N GLY A 127 16.28 -1.31 -2.93
CA GLY A 127 15.25 -0.30 -3.07
C GLY A 127 15.25 0.72 -1.95
N LEU A 128 15.28 0.27 -0.69
CA LEU A 128 15.34 1.16 0.47
C LEU A 128 16.54 2.11 0.38
N LEU A 129 17.73 1.55 0.10
CA LEU A 129 18.96 2.34 -0.03
C LEU A 129 18.88 3.37 -1.15
N VAL A 130 18.42 2.95 -2.34
CA VAL A 130 18.30 3.82 -3.52
C VAL A 130 17.28 4.93 -3.27
N VAL A 131 16.14 4.60 -2.69
CA VAL A 131 15.05 5.56 -2.43
C VAL A 131 15.44 6.57 -1.37
N ASP A 132 16.06 6.14 -0.27
CA ASP A 132 16.54 7.06 0.75
C ASP A 132 17.59 8.01 0.19
N PHE A 133 18.54 7.50 -0.58
CA PHE A 133 19.54 8.33 -1.26
C PHE A 133 18.91 9.35 -2.21
N LEU A 134 17.99 8.91 -3.09
CA LEU A 134 17.31 9.80 -4.03
C LEU A 134 16.46 10.86 -3.31
N ALA A 135 15.74 10.48 -2.27
CA ALA A 135 14.93 11.41 -1.51
C ALA A 135 15.79 12.46 -0.79
N ASP A 136 16.94 12.07 -0.24
CA ASP A 136 17.86 13.00 0.40
C ASP A 136 18.52 13.94 -0.62
N LEU A 137 18.88 13.43 -1.80
CA LEU A 137 19.33 14.27 -2.92
C LEU A 137 18.28 15.30 -3.32
N VAL A 138 17.04 14.86 -3.53
CA VAL A 138 15.92 15.76 -3.88
C VAL A 138 15.70 16.78 -2.77
N LYS A 139 15.71 16.37 -1.50
CA LYS A 139 15.59 17.27 -0.35
C LYS A 139 16.65 18.37 -0.39
N ASN A 140 17.91 18.00 -0.63
CA ASN A 140 19.02 18.93 -0.66
C ASN A 140 18.94 19.89 -1.86
N ILE A 141 18.54 19.41 -3.03
CA ILE A 141 18.32 20.23 -4.22
C ILE A 141 17.20 21.25 -3.97
N VAL A 142 16.07 20.81 -3.41
CA VAL A 142 14.93 21.69 -3.10
C VAL A 142 15.33 22.75 -2.06
N LYS A 143 16.06 22.37 -1.01
CA LYS A 143 16.59 23.32 -0.02
C LYS A 143 17.53 24.35 -0.65
N ALA A 144 18.45 23.90 -1.51
CA ALA A 144 19.40 24.78 -2.20
C ALA A 144 18.72 25.77 -3.15
N SER A 145 17.52 25.43 -3.64
CA SER A 145 16.75 26.29 -4.55
C SER A 145 15.92 27.39 -3.85
N SER A 146 16.02 27.53 -2.53
CA SER A 146 15.23 28.49 -1.71
C SER A 146 13.71 28.36 -1.92
N VAL A 147 13.23 27.20 -2.35
CA VAL A 147 11.79 26.92 -2.51
C VAL A 147 11.09 26.95 -1.16
N ASP A 148 11.74 26.42 -0.12
CA ASP A 148 11.24 26.45 1.26
C ASP A 148 10.98 27.89 1.73
N GLU A 149 11.89 28.83 1.43
CA GLU A 149 11.75 30.25 1.82
C GLU A 149 10.67 30.98 1.02
N LYS A 150 10.49 30.63 -0.26
CA LYS A 150 9.46 31.22 -1.11
C LYS A 150 8.06 30.75 -0.71
N ILE A 151 7.91 29.46 -0.39
CA ILE A 151 6.63 28.86 -0.01
C ILE A 151 6.30 29.16 1.46
N GLY A 152 7.28 29.22 2.36
CA GLY A 152 7.09 29.57 3.77
C GLY A 152 6.37 30.89 4.01
N LYS A 153 6.55 31.86 3.09
CA LYS A 153 5.85 33.17 3.15
C LYS A 153 4.37 33.11 2.75
N SER A 154 3.93 32.04 2.09
CA SER A 154 2.53 31.85 1.70
C SER A 154 1.67 31.37 2.87
N SER A 155 0.35 31.54 2.76
CA SER A 155 -0.61 31.00 3.74
C SER A 155 -0.48 29.48 3.92
N ILE A 156 -0.07 28.77 2.86
CA ILE A 156 0.19 27.32 2.88
C ILE A 156 1.47 27.02 3.65
N GLY A 157 2.55 27.78 3.42
CA GLY A 157 3.83 27.60 4.10
C GLY A 157 3.73 27.77 5.61
N LYS A 158 3.00 28.79 6.08
CA LYS A 158 2.72 29.00 7.51
C LYS A 158 1.99 27.83 8.16
N GLY A 159 1.07 27.19 7.42
CA GLY A 159 0.38 25.98 7.87
C GLY A 159 1.30 24.76 7.99
N LEU A 160 2.28 24.64 7.08
CA LEU A 160 3.29 23.58 7.13
C LEU A 160 4.29 23.78 8.28
N GLU A 161 4.74 25.01 8.49
CA GLU A 161 5.63 25.37 9.61
C GLU A 161 4.97 25.08 10.96
N ALA A 162 3.66 25.32 11.10
CA ALA A 162 2.88 24.97 12.29
C ALA A 162 2.84 23.45 12.57
N ALA A 163 3.06 22.62 11.55
CA ALA A 163 3.17 21.16 11.66
C ALA A 163 4.63 20.67 11.76
N GLU A 164 5.60 21.59 11.93
CA GLU A 164 7.04 21.31 11.90
C GLU A 164 7.52 20.66 10.59
N LEU A 165 6.80 20.89 9.48
CA LEU A 165 7.11 20.35 8.16
C LEU A 165 7.66 21.44 7.22
N THR A 166 8.64 21.08 6.41
CA THR A 166 9.19 21.93 5.32
C THR A 166 8.75 21.43 3.95
N THR A 167 8.67 22.31 2.94
CA THR A 167 8.33 21.89 1.57
C THR A 167 9.32 20.84 1.05
N SER A 168 10.62 21.03 1.28
CA SER A 168 11.65 20.06 0.94
C SER A 168 11.43 18.70 1.61
N SER A 169 11.02 18.66 2.89
CA SER A 169 10.68 17.38 3.56
C SER A 169 9.44 16.71 2.98
N ILE A 170 8.44 17.47 2.54
CA ILE A 170 7.23 16.91 1.92
C ILE A 170 7.57 16.32 0.56
N ILE A 171 8.28 17.06 -0.29
CA ILE A 171 8.69 16.57 -1.62
C ILE A 171 9.56 15.33 -1.48
N ALA A 172 10.55 15.35 -0.57
CA ALA A 172 11.36 14.18 -0.28
C ALA A 172 10.52 13.01 0.26
N GLY A 173 9.55 13.28 1.13
CA GLY A 173 8.61 12.27 1.64
C GLY A 173 7.78 11.63 0.53
N ILE A 174 7.29 12.42 -0.43
CA ILE A 174 6.59 11.92 -1.61
C ILE A 174 7.51 11.00 -2.41
N VAL A 175 8.74 11.44 -2.71
CA VAL A 175 9.72 10.60 -3.40
C VAL A 175 9.98 9.28 -2.65
N LYS A 176 10.06 9.31 -1.32
CA LYS A 176 10.21 8.09 -0.50
C LYS A 176 9.01 7.16 -0.65
N VAL A 177 7.80 7.67 -0.48
CA VAL A 177 6.57 6.86 -0.59
C VAL A 177 6.45 6.22 -1.97
N PHE A 178 6.62 7.00 -3.04
CA PHE A 178 6.57 6.49 -4.41
C PHE A 178 7.68 5.48 -4.68
N GLY A 179 8.91 5.80 -4.29
CA GLY A 179 10.05 4.92 -4.44
C GLY A 179 9.83 3.57 -3.74
N TYR A 180 9.38 3.59 -2.49
CA TYR A 180 9.08 2.38 -1.74
C TYR A 180 7.96 1.57 -2.41
N ILE A 181 6.88 2.20 -2.87
CA ILE A 181 5.81 1.49 -3.59
C ILE A 181 6.36 0.81 -4.86
N ILE A 182 7.23 1.48 -5.62
CA ILE A 182 7.84 0.90 -6.83
C ILE A 182 8.69 -0.33 -6.50
N PHE A 183 9.50 -0.28 -5.45
CA PHE A 183 10.31 -1.43 -5.04
C PHE A 183 9.49 -2.56 -4.42
N ILE A 184 8.42 -2.24 -3.68
CA ILE A 184 7.47 -3.24 -3.18
C ILE A 184 6.72 -3.89 -4.35
N LEU A 185 6.33 -3.12 -5.36
CA LEU A 185 5.73 -3.63 -6.59
C LEU A 185 6.69 -4.56 -7.33
N ALA A 186 7.96 -4.16 -7.50
CA ALA A 186 8.97 -5.01 -8.12
C ALA A 186 9.18 -6.32 -7.35
N ALA A 187 9.27 -6.26 -6.02
CA ALA A 187 9.40 -7.43 -5.17
C ALA A 187 8.16 -8.35 -5.24
N SER A 188 6.97 -7.75 -5.29
CA SER A 188 5.70 -8.48 -5.41
C SER A 188 5.58 -9.17 -6.77
N ASN A 189 6.02 -8.53 -7.86
CA ASN A 189 6.12 -9.14 -9.18
C ASN A 189 7.10 -10.32 -9.21
N ILE A 190 8.27 -10.19 -8.56
CA ILE A 190 9.25 -11.29 -8.43
C ILE A 190 8.64 -12.48 -7.69
N LEU A 191 7.86 -12.22 -6.63
CA LEU A 191 7.17 -13.25 -5.86
C LEU A 191 5.92 -13.82 -6.55
N GLY A 192 5.48 -13.24 -7.67
CA GLY A 192 4.24 -13.63 -8.35
C GLY A 192 2.97 -13.21 -7.60
N LEU A 193 3.04 -12.21 -6.73
CA LEU A 193 1.91 -11.70 -5.95
C LEU A 193 1.07 -10.71 -6.80
N ASN A 194 0.35 -11.24 -7.77
CA ASN A 194 -0.41 -10.43 -8.75
C ASN A 194 -1.42 -9.51 -8.07
N VAL A 195 -2.23 -10.01 -7.12
CA VAL A 195 -3.23 -9.21 -6.39
C VAL A 195 -2.59 -8.02 -5.66
N VAL A 196 -1.43 -8.22 -5.05
CA VAL A 196 -0.70 -7.15 -4.35
C VAL A 196 -0.15 -6.15 -5.36
N SER A 197 0.40 -6.64 -6.47
CA SER A 197 0.97 -5.82 -7.52
C SER A 197 -0.10 -4.93 -8.19
N ASP A 198 -1.26 -5.48 -8.51
CA ASP A 198 -2.39 -4.76 -9.09
C ASP A 198 -2.93 -3.70 -8.13
N PHE A 199 -2.99 -4.02 -6.84
CA PHE A 199 -3.36 -3.06 -5.80
C PHE A 199 -2.35 -1.91 -5.70
N LEU A 200 -1.05 -2.18 -5.71
CA LEU A 200 0.00 -1.16 -5.67
C LEU A 200 -0.02 -0.27 -6.92
N VAL A 201 -0.25 -0.85 -8.10
CA VAL A 201 -0.46 -0.10 -9.35
C VAL A 201 -1.69 0.81 -9.24
N SER A 202 -2.77 0.30 -8.64
CA SER A 202 -3.99 1.09 -8.39
C SER A 202 -3.70 2.27 -7.47
N ILE A 203 -2.91 2.09 -6.40
CA ILE A 203 -2.47 3.19 -5.53
C ILE A 203 -1.64 4.21 -6.33
N LEU A 204 -0.67 3.77 -7.13
CA LEU A 204 0.16 4.67 -7.94
C LEU A 204 -0.68 5.51 -8.90
N ASN A 205 -1.67 4.90 -9.54
CA ASN A 205 -2.59 5.57 -10.46
C ASN A 205 -3.60 6.47 -9.75
N TYR A 206 -3.89 6.22 -8.47
CA TYR A 206 -4.78 7.05 -7.67
C TYR A 206 -4.13 8.38 -7.28
N ILE A 207 -2.82 8.42 -7.03
CA ILE A 207 -2.16 9.64 -6.52
C ILE A 207 -2.30 10.87 -7.45
N PRO A 208 -2.14 10.78 -8.78
CA PRO A 208 -2.39 11.91 -9.67
C PRO A 208 -3.82 12.46 -9.56
N ASN A 209 -4.82 11.57 -9.46
CA ASN A 209 -6.23 11.93 -9.33
C ASN A 209 -6.52 12.57 -7.96
N LEU A 210 -5.94 12.01 -6.89
CA LEU A 210 -5.98 12.60 -5.56
C LEU A 210 -5.45 14.03 -5.56
N PHE A 211 -4.30 14.26 -6.21
CA PHE A 211 -3.70 15.58 -6.33
C PHE A 211 -4.57 16.53 -7.15
N ALA A 212 -5.14 16.07 -8.27
CA ALA A 212 -6.08 16.84 -9.08
C ALA A 212 -7.30 17.30 -8.26
N GLY A 213 -7.89 16.40 -7.47
CA GLY A 213 -9.00 16.74 -6.58
C GLY A 213 -8.62 17.75 -5.50
N ILE A 214 -7.44 17.62 -4.88
CA ILE A 214 -6.93 18.61 -3.91
C ILE A 214 -6.75 19.97 -4.57
N LEU A 215 -6.19 20.02 -5.78
CA LEU A 215 -6.05 21.28 -6.53
C LEU A 215 -7.41 21.89 -6.85
N ILE A 216 -8.39 21.09 -7.26
CA ILE A 216 -9.76 21.54 -7.49
C ILE A 216 -10.31 22.18 -6.22
N LEU A 217 -10.18 21.54 -5.05
CA LEU A 217 -10.63 22.13 -3.77
C LEU A 217 -9.93 23.47 -3.48
N VAL A 218 -8.60 23.53 -3.60
CA VAL A 218 -7.84 24.74 -3.26
C VAL A 218 -8.20 25.90 -4.19
N ILE A 219 -8.18 25.67 -5.52
CA ILE A 219 -8.48 26.70 -6.51
C ILE A 219 -9.96 27.07 -6.44
N GLY A 220 -10.83 26.08 -6.29
CA GLY A 220 -12.27 26.28 -6.25
C GLY A 220 -12.73 27.08 -5.04
N LEU A 221 -12.13 26.87 -3.85
CA LEU A 221 -12.47 27.68 -2.67
C LEU A 221 -12.15 29.16 -2.91
N LEU A 222 -10.99 29.46 -3.52
CA LEU A 222 -10.65 30.82 -3.91
C LEU A 222 -11.64 31.39 -4.94
N ALA A 223 -12.05 30.58 -5.92
CA ALA A 223 -13.03 30.98 -6.92
C ALA A 223 -14.41 31.25 -6.30
N ILE A 224 -14.84 30.44 -5.33
CA ILE A 224 -16.10 30.62 -4.61
C ILE A 224 -16.10 31.94 -3.85
N ASP A 225 -15.02 32.23 -3.12
CA ASP A 225 -14.90 33.47 -2.35
C ASP A 225 -15.00 34.68 -3.29
N PHE A 226 -14.23 34.68 -4.40
CA PHE A 226 -14.29 35.73 -5.40
C PHE A 226 -15.68 35.90 -6.03
N LEU A 227 -16.33 34.80 -6.44
CA LEU A 227 -17.66 34.83 -7.05
C LEU A 227 -18.73 35.31 -6.07
N THR A 228 -18.66 34.87 -4.83
CA THR A 228 -19.63 35.22 -3.79
C THR A 228 -19.50 36.71 -3.41
N ASP A 229 -18.28 37.21 -3.26
CA ASP A 229 -18.02 38.62 -2.95
C ASP A 229 -18.46 39.54 -4.10
N TYR A 230 -18.18 39.15 -5.35
CA TYR A 230 -18.65 39.89 -6.52
C TYR A 230 -20.18 39.98 -6.59
N LEU A 231 -20.86 38.86 -6.33
CA LEU A 231 -22.32 38.80 -6.34
C LEU A 231 -22.94 39.55 -5.15
N ALA A 232 -22.29 39.55 -3.99
CA ALA A 232 -22.71 40.35 -2.84
C ALA A 232 -22.74 41.85 -3.21
N GLY A 233 -21.69 42.36 -3.85
CA GLY A 233 -21.64 43.77 -4.28
C GLY A 233 -22.76 44.15 -5.27
N ILE A 234 -23.14 43.23 -6.18
CA ILE A 234 -24.26 43.45 -7.10
C ILE A 234 -25.60 43.47 -6.34
N LEU A 235 -25.82 42.52 -5.43
CA LEU A 235 -27.07 42.40 -4.69
C LEU A 235 -27.29 43.58 -3.74
N GLU A 236 -26.22 44.09 -3.12
CA GLU A 236 -26.26 45.31 -2.33
C GLU A 236 -26.57 46.54 -3.18
N GLY A 237 -25.95 46.66 -4.36
CA GLY A 237 -26.19 47.79 -5.28
C GLY A 237 -27.60 47.84 -5.89
N MET A 238 -28.32 46.72 -5.92
CA MET A 238 -29.70 46.63 -6.40
C MET A 238 -30.74 46.70 -5.27
N GLU A 239 -30.33 46.94 -4.03
CA GLU A 239 -31.21 46.96 -2.83
C GLU A 239 -32.10 45.71 -2.71
N VAL A 240 -31.58 44.53 -3.09
CA VAL A 240 -32.38 43.29 -3.08
C VAL A 240 -32.67 42.87 -1.64
N GLU A 241 -33.96 42.88 -1.27
CA GLU A 241 -34.41 42.32 0.02
C GLU A 241 -33.94 40.86 0.17
N GLY A 242 -33.15 40.61 1.22
CA GLY A 242 -32.68 39.26 1.56
C GLY A 242 -31.31 38.87 1.01
N ALA A 243 -30.49 39.81 0.53
CA ALA A 243 -29.09 39.57 0.15
C ALA A 243 -28.31 38.76 1.22
N ASN A 244 -28.55 39.05 2.50
CA ASN A 244 -27.97 38.35 3.65
C ASN A 244 -28.27 36.84 3.73
N VAL A 245 -29.29 36.35 3.01
CA VAL A 245 -29.65 34.92 2.94
C VAL A 245 -29.18 34.30 1.63
N TRP A 246 -29.32 35.02 0.52
CA TRP A 246 -28.97 34.50 -0.81
C TRP A 246 -27.46 34.31 -0.99
N VAL A 247 -26.64 35.24 -0.49
CA VAL A 247 -25.18 35.17 -0.63
C VAL A 247 -24.59 33.94 0.08
N PRO A 248 -24.88 33.69 1.38
CA PRO A 248 -24.41 32.46 2.05
C PRO A 248 -24.96 31.17 1.43
N LEU A 249 -26.21 31.19 0.94
CA LEU A 249 -26.84 30.02 0.32
C LEU A 249 -26.14 29.65 -0.99
N LEU A 250 -25.81 30.66 -1.81
CA LEU A 250 -25.03 30.45 -3.03
C LEU A 250 -23.63 29.94 -2.70
N ARG A 251 -22.96 30.53 -1.71
CA ARG A 251 -21.63 30.06 -1.26
C ARG A 251 -21.66 28.59 -0.86
N GLY A 252 -22.66 28.18 -0.08
CA GLY A 252 -22.86 26.79 0.32
C GLY A 252 -23.14 25.86 -0.85
N PHE A 253 -23.97 26.29 -1.81
CA PHE A 253 -24.25 25.52 -3.03
C PHE A 253 -22.99 25.33 -3.88
N LEU A 254 -22.24 26.40 -4.14
CA LEU A 254 -20.99 26.31 -4.91
C LEU A 254 -19.94 25.46 -4.19
N ALA A 255 -19.83 25.56 -2.87
CA ALA A 255 -18.94 24.71 -2.08
C ALA A 255 -19.33 23.23 -2.17
N LEU A 256 -20.62 22.92 -2.14
CA LEU A 256 -21.10 21.55 -2.35
C LEU A 256 -20.74 21.04 -3.75
N VAL A 257 -21.00 21.83 -4.80
CA VAL A 257 -20.64 21.46 -6.18
C VAL A 257 -19.14 21.25 -6.30
N LEU A 258 -18.34 22.13 -5.69
CA LEU A 258 -16.89 22.01 -5.68
C LEU A 258 -16.42 20.72 -5.01
N ILE A 259 -16.99 20.37 -3.86
CA ILE A 259 -16.68 19.11 -3.17
C ILE A 259 -17.01 17.94 -4.08
N LEU A 260 -18.18 17.92 -4.73
CA LEU A 260 -18.55 16.84 -5.66
C LEU A 260 -17.59 16.74 -6.84
N LEU A 261 -17.21 17.87 -7.46
CA LEU A 261 -16.23 17.89 -8.54
C LEU A 261 -14.85 17.38 -8.08
N ALA A 262 -14.43 17.76 -6.88
CA ALA A 262 -13.18 17.27 -6.31
C ALA A 262 -13.23 15.77 -6.04
N LEU A 263 -14.33 15.27 -5.45
CA LEU A 263 -14.52 13.83 -5.20
C LEU A 263 -14.51 13.03 -6.51
N ASP A 264 -15.21 13.51 -7.54
CA ASP A 264 -15.22 12.90 -8.86
C ASP A 264 -13.82 12.86 -9.50
N ALA A 265 -13.08 13.97 -9.42
CA ALA A 265 -11.69 14.02 -9.86
C ALA A 265 -10.76 13.09 -9.06
N MET A 266 -11.07 12.80 -7.79
CA MET A 266 -10.39 11.79 -6.98
C MET A 266 -10.86 10.36 -7.31
N LEU A 267 -11.70 10.14 -8.34
CA LEU A 267 -12.30 8.85 -8.68
C LEU A 267 -13.16 8.24 -7.55
N ILE A 268 -13.71 9.09 -6.68
CA ILE A 268 -14.65 8.67 -5.64
C ILE A 268 -16.05 8.65 -6.26
N ASP A 269 -16.77 7.55 -6.11
CA ASP A 269 -18.12 7.41 -6.65
C ASP A 269 -19.09 8.44 -6.01
N THR A 270 -19.49 9.43 -6.79
CA THR A 270 -20.38 10.50 -6.37
C THR A 270 -21.87 10.18 -6.58
N SER A 271 -22.21 8.98 -7.10
CA SER A 271 -23.58 8.55 -7.39
C SER A 271 -24.52 8.65 -6.19
N ILE A 272 -24.03 8.31 -5.00
CA ILE A 272 -24.79 8.39 -3.75
C ILE A 272 -25.19 9.84 -3.44
N PHE A 273 -24.31 10.80 -3.73
CA PHE A 273 -24.61 12.22 -3.51
C PHE A 273 -25.67 12.71 -4.49
N TYR A 274 -25.61 12.32 -5.77
CA TYR A 274 -26.66 12.68 -6.74
C TYR A 274 -28.02 12.12 -6.35
N LEU A 275 -28.06 10.89 -5.83
CA LEU A 275 -29.29 10.25 -5.36
C LEU A 275 -29.93 11.01 -4.19
N LEU A 276 -29.12 11.53 -3.26
CA LEU A 276 -29.62 12.28 -2.10
C LEU A 276 -29.95 13.73 -2.42
N ILE A 277 -29.09 14.40 -3.19
CA ILE A 277 -29.16 15.85 -3.44
C ILE A 277 -30.19 16.17 -4.52
N GLY A 278 -30.33 15.33 -5.54
CA GLY A 278 -31.28 15.54 -6.63
C GLY A 278 -32.71 15.78 -6.14
N PRO A 279 -33.32 14.86 -5.36
CA PRO A 279 -34.65 15.05 -4.81
C PRO A 279 -34.79 16.29 -3.91
N LEU A 280 -33.77 16.61 -3.10
CA LEU A 280 -33.76 17.81 -2.26
C LEU A 280 -33.76 19.09 -3.11
N ALA A 281 -32.95 19.13 -4.17
CA ALA A 281 -32.89 20.26 -5.09
C ALA A 281 -34.23 20.47 -5.79
N TRP A 282 -34.87 19.42 -6.28
CA TRP A 282 -36.23 19.49 -6.83
C TRP A 282 -37.25 19.94 -5.79
N GLY A 283 -37.15 19.45 -4.55
CA GLY A 283 -38.02 19.89 -3.45
C GLY A 283 -37.91 21.38 -3.17
N ILE A 284 -36.68 21.91 -3.10
CA ILE A 284 -36.43 23.35 -2.91
C ILE A 284 -36.94 24.15 -4.11
N ALA A 285 -36.66 23.69 -5.33
CA ALA A 285 -37.11 24.35 -6.56
C ALA A 285 -38.64 24.47 -6.61
N ILE A 286 -39.36 23.40 -6.23
CA ILE A 286 -40.82 23.40 -6.12
C ILE A 286 -41.28 24.43 -5.08
N VAL A 287 -40.71 24.45 -3.88
CA VAL A 287 -41.10 25.40 -2.82
C VAL A 287 -40.89 26.85 -3.27
N VAL A 288 -39.75 27.15 -3.92
CA VAL A 288 -39.44 28.49 -4.43
C VAL A 288 -40.43 28.88 -5.54
N ALA A 289 -40.69 27.99 -6.50
CA ALA A 289 -41.62 28.22 -7.60
C ALA A 289 -43.05 28.48 -7.10
N PHE A 290 -43.55 27.68 -6.15
CA PHE A 290 -44.87 27.88 -5.55
C PHE A 290 -44.98 29.19 -4.77
N LYS A 291 -43.94 29.53 -3.97
CA LYS A 291 -43.93 30.78 -3.19
C LYS A 291 -44.08 32.02 -4.08
N TRP A 292 -43.41 32.05 -5.23
CA TRP A 292 -43.46 33.19 -6.15
C TRP A 292 -44.72 33.16 -7.02
N GLY A 293 -45.11 32.00 -7.55
CA GLY A 293 -46.31 31.86 -8.38
C GLY A 293 -47.61 32.17 -7.64
N ILE A 294 -47.77 31.70 -6.40
CA ILE A 294 -48.98 32.00 -5.60
C ILE A 294 -49.04 33.48 -5.20
N LYS A 295 -47.89 34.11 -4.93
CA LYS A 295 -47.83 35.54 -4.58
C LYS A 295 -48.40 36.41 -5.71
N GLU A 296 -48.06 36.12 -6.96
CA GLU A 296 -48.57 36.85 -8.12
C GLU A 296 -50.10 36.69 -8.28
N VAL A 297 -50.60 35.46 -8.14
CA VAL A 297 -52.05 35.17 -8.24
C VAL A 297 -52.83 35.86 -7.12
N LEU A 298 -52.34 35.81 -5.88
CA LEU A 298 -52.99 36.48 -4.74
C LEU A 298 -52.98 38.01 -4.88
N VAL A 299 -51.90 38.59 -5.40
CA VAL A 299 -51.80 40.04 -5.65
C VAL A 299 -52.73 40.48 -6.78
N ALA A 300 -52.84 39.70 -7.87
CA ALA A 300 -53.77 39.95 -8.95
C ALA A 300 -55.24 39.88 -8.47
N TYR A 301 -55.58 38.84 -7.72
CA TYR A 301 -56.92 38.66 -7.15
C TYR A 301 -57.30 39.75 -6.13
N ALA A 302 -56.34 40.23 -5.34
CA ALA A 302 -56.56 41.33 -4.40
C ALA A 302 -56.73 42.69 -5.10
N LYS A 303 -56.17 42.88 -6.30
CA LYS A 303 -56.34 44.08 -7.12
C LYS A 303 -57.69 44.13 -7.84
N GLU A 304 -58.24 42.99 -8.24
CA GLU A 304 -59.59 42.93 -8.86
C GLU A 304 -60.73 43.12 -7.85
N ARG A 305 -60.46 42.98 -6.54
CA ARG A 305 -61.45 43.14 -5.46
C ARG A 305 -61.40 44.49 -4.72
N LYS A 306 -60.63 45.46 -5.19
CA LYS A 306 -60.64 46.86 -4.71
C LYS A 306 -61.12 47.79 -5.82
#